data_AF-A0A957V824-F1
#
_entry.id   AF-A0A957V824-F1
#
_cell.length_a   1.000
_cell.length_b   1.000
_cell.length_c   1.000
_cell.angle_alpha   90.00
_cell.angle_beta   90.00
_cell.angle_gamma   90.00
#
_symmetry.space_group_name_H-M   'P 1'
#
loop_
_entity.id
_entity.type
_entity.pdbx_description
1 polymer ?
#
loop_
_entity_poly.entity_id
_entity_poly.type
_entity_poly.pdbx_seq_one_letter_code
_entity_poly.pdbx_strand_id
1 'polypeptide(L)'
;IAAIARSTEFNAQPDALCVSGLIAGAETDAGTLAAVKGAVQRTPVFANTGVRADNVAAQLAIADGAIVGTTFKVDGYIWSDVDQRRVAEFMQAARAARG
;
A
#
# COMPACT_ATOMS: atom_id res chain seq x y z
N ILE A 1 12.53 1.28 12.04
CA ILE A 1 11.10 1.49 11.69
C ILE A 1 10.12 0.81 12.67
N ALA A 2 10.26 -0.48 12.99
CA ALA A 2 9.37 -1.21 13.90
C ALA A 2 9.15 -0.55 15.28
N ALA A 3 10.21 -0.02 15.92
CA ALA A 3 10.08 0.68 17.20
C ALA A 3 9.20 1.96 17.10
N ILE A 4 9.30 2.68 15.97
CA ILE A 4 8.48 3.86 15.68
C ILE A 4 7.03 3.43 15.46
N ALA A 5 6.79 2.37 14.68
CA ALA A 5 5.43 1.86 14.46
C ALA A 5 4.73 1.48 15.77
N ARG A 6 5.43 0.77 16.67
CA ARG A 6 4.90 0.42 18.01
C ARG A 6 4.57 1.65 18.85
N SER A 7 5.48 2.62 18.91
CA SER A 7 5.23 3.82 19.71
C SER A 7 4.12 4.68 19.12
N THR A 8 3.98 4.74 17.80
CA THR A 8 2.87 5.42 17.13
C THR A 8 1.53 4.73 17.41
N GLU A 9 1.44 3.39 17.29
CA GLU A 9 0.21 2.64 17.63
C GLU A 9 -0.20 2.89 19.09
N PHE A 10 0.76 2.84 20.02
CA PHE A 10 0.48 3.01 21.44
C PHE A 10 0.04 4.44 21.80
N ASN A 11 0.76 5.46 21.33
CA ASN A 11 0.53 6.84 21.74
C ASN A 11 -0.60 7.52 20.97
N ALA A 12 -0.69 7.29 19.66
CA ALA A 12 -1.61 8.01 18.79
C ALA A 12 -2.88 7.21 18.46
N GLN A 13 -2.87 5.89 18.67
CA GLN A 13 -4.00 4.99 18.40
C GLN A 13 -4.69 5.25 17.05
N PRO A 14 -3.94 5.31 15.93
CA PRO A 14 -4.53 5.65 14.65
C PRO A 14 -5.42 4.52 14.13
N ASP A 15 -6.43 4.89 13.35
CA ASP A 15 -7.34 3.94 12.69
C ASP A 15 -6.63 3.07 11.65
N ALA A 16 -5.52 3.57 11.07
CA ALA A 16 -4.67 2.83 10.13
C ALA A 16 -3.26 3.45 10.06
N LEU A 17 -2.27 2.65 9.66
CA LEU A 17 -0.93 3.12 9.33
C LEU A 17 -0.64 2.95 7.85
N CYS A 18 -0.05 3.97 7.23
CA CYS A 18 0.42 3.91 5.86
C CYS A 18 1.95 3.73 5.83
N VAL A 19 2.42 2.74 5.08
CA VAL A 19 3.84 2.52 4.81
C VAL A 19 4.13 2.93 3.36
N SER A 20 4.97 3.94 3.22
CA SER A 20 5.30 4.56 1.94
C SER A 20 6.72 4.19 1.50
N GLY A 21 6.93 4.08 0.20
CA GLY A 21 8.26 4.10 -0.40
C GLY A 21 8.95 5.46 -0.23
N LEU A 22 10.25 5.53 -0.51
CA LEU A 22 11.07 6.73 -0.31
C LEU A 22 10.59 7.96 -1.11
N ILE A 23 9.97 7.74 -2.27
CA ILE A 23 9.40 8.77 -3.15
C ILE A 23 8.06 8.30 -3.73
N ALA A 24 7.23 9.26 -4.18
CA ALA A 24 5.96 8.95 -4.83
C ALA A 24 6.17 8.04 -6.07
N GLY A 25 5.37 6.99 -6.18
CA GLY A 25 5.47 5.99 -7.26
C GLY A 25 6.54 4.92 -7.05
N ALA A 26 7.49 5.10 -6.13
CA ALA A 26 8.40 4.03 -5.74
C ALA A 26 7.66 2.97 -4.93
N GLU A 27 7.95 1.71 -5.24
CA GLU A 27 7.41 0.57 -4.52
C GLU A 27 7.81 0.63 -3.04
N THR A 28 6.85 0.39 -2.15
CA THR A 28 7.15 0.19 -0.74
C THR A 28 8.04 -1.04 -0.57
N ASP A 29 9.19 -0.84 0.06
CA ASP A 29 10.10 -1.94 0.43
C ASP A 29 9.36 -2.99 1.26
N ALA A 30 9.31 -4.23 0.75
CA ALA A 30 8.56 -5.32 1.37
C ALA A 30 9.09 -5.64 2.78
N GLY A 31 10.40 -5.49 3.02
CA GLY A 31 11.00 -5.67 4.34
C GLY A 31 10.49 -4.65 5.35
N THR A 32 10.41 -3.37 4.95
CA THR A 32 9.86 -2.29 5.76
C THR A 32 8.38 -2.51 6.05
N LEU A 33 7.58 -2.88 5.05
CA LEU A 33 6.16 -3.17 5.22
C LEU A 33 5.93 -4.33 6.20
N ALA A 34 6.67 -5.43 6.05
CA ALA A 34 6.60 -6.58 6.95
C ALA A 34 7.04 -6.21 8.37
N ALA A 35 8.10 -5.42 8.52
CA ALA A 35 8.59 -4.97 9.82
C ALA A 35 7.57 -4.08 10.55
N VAL A 36 6.82 -3.23 9.82
CA VAL A 36 5.73 -2.44 10.41
C VAL A 36 4.55 -3.34 10.76
N LYS A 37 4.10 -4.19 9.82
CA LYS A 37 2.97 -5.11 10.03
C LYS A 37 3.17 -6.02 11.24
N GLY A 38 4.37 -6.58 11.42
CA GLY A 38 4.70 -7.43 12.56
C GLY A 38 4.93 -6.67 13.88
N ALA A 39 5.12 -5.35 13.83
CA ALA A 39 5.34 -4.54 15.02
C ALA A 39 4.04 -4.08 15.67
N VAL A 40 2.97 -3.89 14.89
CA VAL A 40 1.66 -3.40 15.36
C VAL A 40 0.69 -4.55 15.55
N GLN A 41 -0.19 -4.44 16.54
CA GLN A 41 -1.05 -5.56 16.95
C GLN A 41 -2.50 -5.41 16.49
N ARG A 42 -3.02 -4.19 16.44
CA ARG A 42 -4.45 -3.92 16.23
C ARG A 42 -4.69 -2.97 15.07
N THR A 43 -3.73 -2.10 14.76
CA THR A 43 -3.88 -1.10 13.71
C THR A 43 -3.62 -1.73 12.33
N PRO A 44 -4.58 -1.64 11.38
CA PRO A 44 -4.38 -2.04 9.99
C PRO A 44 -3.23 -1.29 9.33
N VAL A 45 -2.47 -1.99 8.48
CA VAL A 45 -1.31 -1.45 7.76
C VAL A 45 -1.57 -1.46 6.26
N PHE A 46 -1.40 -0.30 5.63
CA PHE A 46 -1.64 -0.08 4.21
C PHE A 46 -0.33 0.18 3.48
N ALA A 47 -0.14 -0.46 2.33
CA ALA A 47 0.90 -0.08 1.37
C ALA A 47 0.43 1.15 0.57
N ASN A 48 1.09 2.29 0.75
CA ASN A 48 0.59 3.57 0.23
C ASN A 48 1.30 4.06 -1.05
N THR A 49 2.43 3.46 -1.45
CA THR A 49 3.20 4.00 -2.58
C THR A 49 3.66 2.90 -3.52
N GLY A 50 3.57 3.18 -4.82
CA GLY A 50 4.08 2.30 -5.86
C GLY A 50 3.33 0.97 -6.02
N VAL A 51 2.12 0.84 -5.48
CA VAL A 51 1.29 -0.35 -5.67
C VAL A 51 0.66 -0.32 -7.07
N ARG A 52 0.87 -1.39 -7.83
CA ARG A 52 0.54 -1.57 -9.25
C ARG A 52 -0.12 -2.94 -9.45
N ALA A 53 -0.70 -3.17 -10.63
CA ALA A 53 -1.38 -4.43 -10.94
C ALA A 53 -0.44 -5.65 -10.88
N ASP A 54 0.85 -5.46 -11.19
CA ASP A 54 1.87 -6.50 -11.19
C ASP A 54 2.42 -6.85 -9.80
N ASN A 55 2.35 -5.95 -8.83
CA ASN A 55 2.90 -6.16 -7.48
C ASN A 55 1.83 -6.20 -6.37
N VAL A 56 0.56 -5.88 -6.66
CA VAL A 56 -0.51 -5.82 -5.66
C VAL A 56 -0.67 -7.12 -4.88
N ALA A 57 -0.46 -8.28 -5.52
CA ALA A 57 -0.53 -9.57 -4.85
C ALA A 57 0.54 -9.71 -3.75
N ALA A 58 1.79 -9.34 -4.05
CA ALA A 58 2.88 -9.39 -3.08
C ALA A 58 2.68 -8.38 -1.93
N GLN A 59 2.17 -7.19 -2.25
CA GLN A 59 1.90 -6.17 -1.25
C GLN A 59 0.76 -6.57 -0.31
N LEU A 60 -0.34 -7.12 -0.85
CA LEU A 60 -1.49 -7.59 -0.06
C LEU A 60 -1.25 -8.91 0.68
N ALA A 61 -0.18 -9.65 0.35
CA ALA A 61 0.25 -10.79 1.16
C ALA A 61 0.80 -10.36 2.54
N ILE A 62 1.13 -9.07 2.70
CA ILE A 62 1.70 -8.49 3.94
C ILE A 62 0.75 -7.44 4.52
N ALA A 63 0.27 -6.50 3.69
CA ALA A 63 -0.59 -5.40 4.09
C ALA A 63 -2.08 -5.80 4.14
N ASP A 64 -2.83 -5.09 4.97
CA ASP A 64 -4.30 -5.23 5.04
C ASP A 64 -5.00 -4.51 3.89
N GLY A 65 -4.29 -3.62 3.20
CA GLY A 65 -4.81 -2.85 2.09
C GLY A 65 -3.74 -2.05 1.36
N ALA A 66 -4.18 -1.31 0.35
CA ALA A 66 -3.32 -0.42 -0.42
C ALA A 66 -4.04 0.90 -0.73
N ILE A 67 -3.26 1.99 -0.74
CA ILE A 67 -3.70 3.30 -1.26
C ILE A 67 -3.01 3.49 -2.60
N VAL A 68 -3.80 3.73 -3.65
CA VAL A 68 -3.33 3.68 -5.03
C VAL A 68 -3.79 4.92 -5.79
N GLY A 69 -2.84 5.60 -6.42
CA GLY A 69 -3.07 6.84 -7.16
C GLY A 69 -2.59 6.76 -8.60
N THR A 70 -1.30 7.01 -8.84
CA THR A 70 -0.70 7.10 -10.19
C THR A 70 -0.94 5.87 -11.05
N THR A 71 -1.02 4.67 -10.47
CA THR A 71 -1.38 3.45 -11.20
C THR A 71 -2.69 3.58 -11.98
N PHE A 72 -3.66 4.34 -11.47
CA PHE A 72 -4.96 4.56 -12.12
C PHE A 72 -4.95 5.69 -13.14
N LYS A 73 -3.90 6.50 -13.19
CA LYS A 73 -3.81 7.68 -14.05
C LYS A 73 -3.31 7.32 -15.44
N VAL A 74 -3.79 7.99 -16.49
CA VAL A 74 -3.25 7.82 -17.86
C VAL A 74 -1.73 8.02 -17.83
N ASP A 75 -1.00 7.07 -18.43
CA ASP A 75 0.46 6.97 -18.45
C ASP A 75 1.17 7.04 -17.07
N GLY A 76 0.44 6.83 -15.98
CA GLY A 76 1.02 6.93 -14.64
C GLY A 76 1.30 8.37 -14.17
N TYR A 77 0.89 9.37 -14.94
CA TYR A 77 1.19 10.77 -14.65
C TYR A 77 0.17 11.35 -13.67
N ILE A 78 0.66 11.90 -12.54
CA ILE A 78 -0.20 12.27 -11.40
C ILE A 78 -1.30 13.29 -11.74
N TRP A 79 -1.05 14.17 -12.72
CA TRP A 79 -1.97 15.21 -13.16
C TRP A 79 -2.92 14.77 -14.28
N SER A 80 -2.76 13.55 -14.81
CA SER A 80 -3.66 13.00 -15.82
C SER A 80 -5.03 12.64 -15.24
N ASP A 81 -5.99 12.34 -16.12
CA ASP A 81 -7.25 11.72 -15.72
C ASP A 81 -7.06 10.26 -15.31
N VAL A 82 -8.05 9.73 -14.59
CA VAL A 82 -8.12 8.31 -14.26
C VAL A 82 -8.58 7.52 -15.49
N ASP A 83 -7.83 6.48 -15.85
CA ASP A 83 -8.23 5.50 -16.87
C ASP A 83 -8.98 4.35 -16.22
N GLN A 84 -10.26 4.21 -16.52
CA GLN A 84 -11.13 3.16 -16.00
C GLN A 84 -10.59 1.74 -16.29
N ARG A 85 -9.92 1.55 -17.43
CA ARG A 85 -9.35 0.23 -17.79
C ARG A 85 -8.24 -0.16 -16.83
N ARG A 86 -7.37 0.78 -16.48
CA ARG A 86 -6.27 0.57 -15.51
C ARG A 86 -6.81 0.25 -14.12
N VAL A 87 -7.90 0.88 -13.72
CA VAL A 87 -8.61 0.55 -12.47
C VAL A 87 -9.16 -0.88 -12.53
N ALA A 88 -9.80 -1.26 -13.63
CA ALA A 88 -10.37 -2.60 -13.80
C ALA A 88 -9.28 -3.70 -13.76
N GLU A 89 -8.17 -3.50 -14.48
CA GLU A 89 -7.01 -4.40 -14.48
C GLU A 89 -6.42 -4.57 -13.08
N PHE A 90 -6.20 -3.46 -12.37
CA PHE A 90 -5.73 -3.51 -10.99
C PHE A 90 -6.69 -4.25 -10.07
N MET A 91 -7.99 -3.95 -10.16
CA MET A 91 -8.99 -4.58 -9.30
C MET A 91 -9.15 -6.06 -9.59
N GLN A 92 -8.93 -6.52 -10.83
CA GLN A 92 -8.85 -7.94 -11.15
C GLN A 92 -7.71 -8.61 -10.39
N ALA A 93 -6.48 -8.06 -10.46
CA ALA A 93 -5.33 -8.58 -9.73
C ALA A 93 -5.53 -8.53 -8.20
N ALA A 94 -6.06 -7.43 -7.68
CA ALA A 94 -6.30 -7.24 -6.25
C ALA A 94 -7.42 -8.14 -5.69
N ARG A 95 -8.39 -8.53 -6.52
CA ARG A 95 -9.43 -9.51 -6.15
C ARG A 95 -8.86 -10.92 -6.16
N ALA A 96 -8.08 -11.27 -7.17
CA ALA A 96 -7.41 -12.56 -7.25
C ALA A 96 -6.45 -12.80 -6.07
N ALA A 97 -5.77 -11.75 -5.59
CA ALA A 97 -4.88 -11.83 -4.43
C ALA A 97 -5.59 -12.01 -3.07
N ARG A 98 -6.90 -11.72 -2.99
CA ARG A 98 -7.70 -11.82 -1.76
C ARG A 98 -8.71 -12.97 -1.78
N GLY A 99 -8.76 -13.72 -2.87
CA GLY A 99 -9.68 -14.84 -3.11
C GLY A 99 -9.09 -16.17 -2.69
#